data_AF-A0A5D0PCN9-F1
#
_entry.id   AF-A0A5D0PCN9-F1
#
_cell.length_a   1.000
_cell.length_b   1.000
_cell.length_c   1.000
_cell.angle_alpha   90.00
_cell.angle_beta   90.00
_cell.angle_gamma   90.00
#
_symmetry.space_group_name_H-M   'P 1'
#
loop_
_entity.id
_entity.type
_entity.pdbx_description
1 polymer ?
#
loop_
_entity_poly.entity_id
_entity_poly.type
_entity_poly.pdbx_seq_one_letter_code
_entity_poly.pdbx_strand_id
1 'polypeptide(L)'
;MTARTALAESLALAARFARTRRMYGTTVAELPHARALLAGAYTDLLIVDAVTARTIEDAARRQVTARCVREAMRDLSVLLGARGYLRDGEYAPYSAWLRALPDLLDREDAPQDHLLALASRACADHWAADPVRLPACLHRLGERRTGRGAPLPEPLTDALTDALTDALNDALNDALRETIL
;
A
#
# COMPACT_ATOMS: atom_id res chain seq x y z
N MET A 1 -1.56 9.65 -14.52
CA MET A 1 -1.29 9.07 -13.18
C MET A 1 -2.09 7.79 -13.06
N THR A 2 -1.49 6.69 -12.59
CA THR A 2 -2.19 5.40 -12.42
C THR A 2 -2.61 5.20 -10.95
N ALA A 3 -3.52 4.26 -10.69
CA ALA A 3 -3.92 3.90 -9.33
C ALA A 3 -2.75 3.41 -8.47
N ARG A 4 -1.85 2.62 -9.06
CA ARG A 4 -0.58 2.20 -8.44
C ARG A 4 0.26 3.40 -8.03
N THR A 5 0.50 4.35 -8.94
CA THR A 5 1.30 5.55 -8.65
C THR A 5 0.65 6.38 -7.54
N ALA A 6 -0.68 6.57 -7.59
CA ALA A 6 -1.40 7.28 -6.55
C ALA A 6 -1.23 6.62 -5.16
N LEU A 7 -1.28 5.28 -5.09
CA LEU A 7 -1.02 4.55 -3.85
C LEU A 7 0.43 4.71 -3.37
N ALA A 8 1.42 4.53 -4.26
CA ALA A 8 2.83 4.64 -3.90
C ALA A 8 3.17 6.03 -3.34
N GLU A 9 2.70 7.09 -4.00
CA GLU A 9 2.91 8.47 -3.55
C GLU A 9 2.18 8.78 -2.24
N SER A 10 0.95 8.28 -2.09
CA SER A 10 0.19 8.39 -0.83
C SER A 10 0.90 7.71 0.33
N LEU A 11 1.45 6.52 0.10
CA LEU A 11 2.20 5.76 1.09
C LEU A 11 3.48 6.48 1.49
N ALA A 12 4.23 7.02 0.52
CA ALA A 12 5.44 7.79 0.78
C ALA A 12 5.15 9.05 1.63
N LEU A 13 4.10 9.79 1.27
CA LEU A 13 3.64 10.96 2.03
C LEU A 13 3.24 10.58 3.46
N ALA A 14 2.46 9.51 3.62
CA ALA A 14 1.99 9.02 4.91
C ALA A 14 3.12 8.50 5.79
N ALA A 15 4.09 7.78 5.22
CA ALA A 15 5.28 7.31 5.93
C ALA A 15 6.16 8.49 6.39
N ARG A 16 6.35 9.52 5.55
CA ARG A 16 7.05 10.75 5.95
C ARG A 16 6.34 11.47 7.09
N PHE A 17 5.02 11.59 7.02
CA PHE A 17 4.22 12.13 8.13
C PHE A 17 4.42 11.32 9.41
N ALA A 18 4.34 9.99 9.32
CA ALA A 18 4.44 9.13 10.49
C ALA A 18 5.81 9.24 11.19
N ARG A 19 6.89 9.41 10.43
CA ARG A 19 8.25 9.57 10.98
C ARG A 19 8.51 10.94 11.60
N THR A 20 7.79 11.98 11.18
CA THR A 20 8.00 13.36 11.64
C THR A 20 7.03 13.76 12.75
N ARG A 21 5.81 13.23 12.73
CA ARG A 21 4.79 13.54 13.74
C ARG A 21 5.06 12.76 15.02
N ARG A 22 5.06 13.44 16.17
CA ARG A 22 5.15 12.79 17.49
C ARG A 22 3.79 12.75 18.21
N MET A 23 3.54 11.63 18.89
CA MET A 23 2.41 11.39 19.78
C MET A 23 2.87 10.52 20.93
N TYR A 24 2.40 10.80 22.16
CA TYR A 24 2.76 10.02 23.35
C TYR A 24 4.28 9.86 23.57
N GLY A 25 5.07 10.87 23.21
CA GLY A 25 6.53 10.86 23.37
C GLY A 25 7.31 10.10 22.29
N THR A 26 6.65 9.42 21.37
CA THR A 26 7.27 8.65 20.27
C THR A 26 6.81 9.22 18.92
N THR A 27 7.42 8.81 17.81
CA THR A 27 6.91 9.12 16.47
C THR A 27 5.66 8.30 16.18
N VAL A 28 4.77 8.80 15.32
CA VAL A 28 3.59 8.03 14.91
C VAL A 28 4.03 6.70 14.27
N ALA A 29 5.16 6.67 13.55
CA ALA A 29 5.72 5.46 12.94
C ALA A 29 6.16 4.38 13.96
N GLU A 30 6.32 4.72 15.25
CA GLU A 30 6.66 3.77 16.31
C GLU A 30 5.41 3.21 17.02
N LEU A 31 4.22 3.79 16.78
CA LEU A 31 2.99 3.27 17.37
C LEU A 31 2.59 1.96 16.68
N PRO A 32 2.26 0.88 17.43
CA PRO A 32 1.95 -0.44 16.84
C PRO A 32 0.85 -0.40 15.77
N HIS A 33 -0.21 0.38 16.02
CA HIS A 33 -1.30 0.52 15.05
C HIS A 33 -0.85 1.20 13.75
N ALA A 34 -0.03 2.25 13.84
CA ALA A 34 0.49 2.95 12.68
C ALA A 34 1.45 2.09 11.86
N ARG A 35 2.32 1.31 12.52
CA ARG A 35 3.18 0.31 11.87
C ARG A 35 2.37 -0.70 11.09
N ALA A 36 1.32 -1.25 11.70
CA ALA A 36 0.44 -2.22 11.05
C ALA A 36 -0.27 -1.62 9.82
N LEU A 37 -0.74 -0.38 9.89
CA LEU A 37 -1.36 0.31 8.74
C LEU A 37 -0.36 0.55 7.60
N LEU A 38 0.86 1.00 7.92
CA LEU A 38 1.91 1.23 6.92
C LEU A 38 2.36 -0.06 6.26
N ALA A 39 2.63 -1.12 7.04
CA ALA A 39 3.00 -2.43 6.54
C ALA A 39 1.87 -3.06 5.69
N GLY A 40 0.62 -2.92 6.12
CA GLY A 40 -0.56 -3.36 5.37
C GLY A 40 -0.68 -2.66 4.03
N ALA A 41 -0.61 -1.32 4.01
CA ALA A 41 -0.67 -0.52 2.79
C ALA A 41 0.51 -0.78 1.84
N TYR A 42 1.71 -0.97 2.38
CA TYR A 42 2.87 -1.37 1.58
C TYR A 42 2.69 -2.76 0.97
N THR A 43 2.14 -3.71 1.72
CA THR A 43 1.83 -5.05 1.19
C THR A 43 0.78 -4.98 0.07
N ASP A 44 -0.25 -4.15 0.22
CA ASP A 44 -1.23 -3.91 -0.84
C ASP A 44 -0.56 -3.33 -2.11
N LEU A 45 0.44 -2.46 -1.98
CA LEU A 45 1.25 -1.99 -3.11
C LEU A 45 2.08 -3.14 -3.75
N LEU A 46 2.70 -4.00 -2.95
CA LEU A 46 3.45 -5.16 -3.45
C LEU A 46 2.56 -6.18 -4.20
N ILE A 47 1.30 -6.33 -3.77
CA ILE A 47 0.30 -7.12 -4.48
C ILE A 47 -0.01 -6.48 -5.83
N VAL A 48 -0.27 -5.17 -5.86
CA VAL A 48 -0.53 -4.42 -7.10
C VAL A 48 0.63 -4.55 -8.08
N ASP A 49 1.87 -4.49 -7.59
CA ASP A 49 3.08 -4.64 -8.40
C ASP A 49 3.19 -6.05 -9.00
N ALA A 50 2.95 -7.09 -8.19
CA ALA A 50 2.96 -8.47 -8.67
C ALA A 50 1.90 -8.74 -9.75
N VAL A 51 0.64 -8.30 -9.55
CA VAL A 51 -0.43 -8.52 -10.54
C VAL A 51 -0.26 -7.67 -11.80
N THR A 52 0.43 -6.52 -11.69
CA THR A 52 0.75 -5.68 -12.85
C THR A 52 1.90 -6.26 -13.67
N ALA A 53 2.91 -6.82 -13.02
CA ALA A 53 4.07 -7.43 -13.65
C ALA A 53 3.78 -8.78 -14.32
N ARG A 54 2.66 -9.44 -13.95
CA ARG A 54 2.27 -10.76 -14.47
C ARG A 54 1.17 -10.68 -15.52
N THR A 55 1.19 -11.63 -16.44
CA THR A 55 0.08 -11.87 -17.37
C THR A 55 -0.99 -12.69 -16.65
N ILE A 56 -1.87 -12.01 -15.92
CA ILE A 56 -3.12 -12.57 -15.41
C ILE A 56 -4.31 -12.01 -16.19
N GLU A 57 -5.47 -12.63 -16.00
CA GLU A 57 -6.74 -12.13 -16.52
C GLU A 57 -6.95 -10.67 -16.12
N ASP A 58 -7.38 -9.88 -17.09
CA ASP A 58 -7.57 -8.45 -16.97
C ASP A 58 -8.63 -8.08 -15.92
N ALA A 59 -9.71 -8.86 -15.82
CA ALA A 59 -10.71 -8.73 -14.76
C ALA A 59 -10.11 -8.95 -13.37
N ALA A 60 -9.24 -9.96 -13.20
CA ALA A 60 -8.56 -10.22 -11.92
C ALA A 60 -7.65 -9.06 -11.54
N ARG A 61 -6.86 -8.58 -12.50
CA ARG A 61 -5.95 -7.45 -12.32
C ARG A 61 -6.70 -6.19 -11.87
N ARG A 62 -7.77 -5.83 -12.56
CA ARG A 62 -8.60 -4.68 -12.21
C ARG A 62 -9.24 -4.80 -10.83
N GLN A 63 -9.90 -5.92 -10.56
CA GLN A 63 -10.61 -6.13 -9.29
C GLN A 63 -9.63 -6.05 -8.11
N VAL A 64 -8.51 -6.77 -8.17
CA VAL A 64 -7.53 -6.80 -7.09
C VAL A 64 -6.84 -5.45 -6.92
N THR A 65 -6.48 -4.79 -8.03
CA THR A 65 -5.90 -3.43 -7.97
C THR A 65 -6.87 -2.46 -7.32
N ALA A 66 -8.13 -2.44 -7.75
CA ALA A 66 -9.12 -1.53 -7.22
C ALA A 66 -9.40 -1.76 -5.74
N ARG A 67 -9.44 -3.03 -5.32
CA ARG A 67 -9.63 -3.40 -3.92
C ARG A 67 -8.44 -3.02 -3.04
N CYS A 68 -7.22 -3.43 -3.41
CA CYS A 68 -6.00 -3.11 -2.66
C CYS A 68 -5.79 -1.60 -2.55
N VAL A 69 -5.96 -0.86 -3.66
CA VAL A 69 -5.78 0.59 -3.66
C VAL A 69 -6.84 1.28 -2.79
N ARG A 70 -8.12 0.94 -2.89
CA ARG A 70 -9.16 1.60 -2.08
C ARG A 70 -8.96 1.39 -0.60
N GLU A 71 -8.69 0.15 -0.20
CA GLU A 71 -8.51 -0.18 1.21
C GLU A 71 -7.21 0.41 1.76
N ALA A 72 -6.10 0.33 1.03
CA ALA A 72 -4.84 0.94 1.46
C ALA A 72 -4.98 2.47 1.56
N MET A 73 -5.64 3.13 0.59
CA MET A 73 -5.90 4.56 0.67
C MET A 73 -6.76 4.90 1.89
N ARG A 74 -7.75 4.08 2.24
CA ARG A 74 -8.54 4.23 3.47
C ARG A 74 -7.69 4.09 4.74
N ASP A 75 -6.82 3.08 4.81
CA ASP A 75 -5.90 2.86 5.92
C ASP A 75 -4.95 4.07 6.11
N LEU A 76 -4.41 4.61 5.00
CA LEU A 76 -3.59 5.82 5.03
C LEU A 76 -4.38 7.08 5.47
N SER A 77 -5.69 7.14 5.19
CA SER A 77 -6.55 8.24 5.67
C SER A 77 -6.64 8.28 7.19
N VAL A 78 -6.68 7.10 7.83
CA VAL A 78 -6.69 6.95 9.29
C VAL A 78 -5.37 7.46 9.87
N LEU A 79 -4.26 7.09 9.24
CA LEU A 79 -2.92 7.51 9.66
C LEU A 79 -2.74 9.04 9.56
N LEU A 80 -3.14 9.65 8.43
CA LEU A 80 -3.04 11.09 8.20
C LEU A 80 -4.04 11.91 9.04
N GLY A 81 -5.16 11.28 9.43
CA GLY A 81 -6.25 11.93 10.15
C GLY A 81 -6.82 13.12 9.37
N ALA A 82 -7.08 14.23 10.06
CA ALA A 82 -7.62 15.45 9.44
C ALA A 82 -6.76 16.00 8.28
N ARG A 83 -5.45 15.72 8.26
CA ARG A 83 -4.54 16.19 7.19
C ARG A 83 -4.85 15.57 5.84
N GLY A 84 -5.35 14.33 5.82
CA GLY A 84 -5.74 13.64 4.59
C GLY A 84 -6.93 14.31 3.87
N TYR A 85 -7.64 15.21 4.55
CA TYR A 85 -8.79 15.93 3.99
C TYR A 85 -8.43 17.35 3.51
N LEU A 86 -7.22 17.83 3.81
CA LEU A 86 -6.79 19.17 3.41
C LEU A 86 -6.65 19.25 1.90
N ARG A 87 -7.08 20.38 1.33
CA ARG A 87 -7.01 20.65 -0.11
C ARG A 87 -5.80 21.50 -0.51
N ASP A 88 -5.11 22.05 0.48
CA ASP A 88 -3.92 22.89 0.32
C ASP A 88 -2.80 22.44 1.26
N GLY A 89 -1.57 22.84 0.94
CA GLY A 89 -0.37 22.51 1.70
C GLY A 89 0.22 21.14 1.40
N GLU A 90 1.14 20.69 2.26
CA GLU A 90 1.96 19.48 2.03
C GLU A 90 1.13 18.22 1.77
N TYR A 91 -0.05 18.10 2.41
CA TYR A 91 -0.89 16.91 2.34
C TYR A 91 -2.02 16.99 1.29
N ALA A 92 -2.13 18.11 0.58
CA ALA A 92 -3.12 18.29 -0.49
C ALA A 92 -3.09 17.21 -1.58
N PRO A 93 -1.91 16.72 -2.02
CA PRO A 93 -1.86 15.70 -3.07
C PRO A 93 -2.64 14.44 -2.70
N TYR A 94 -2.55 13.99 -1.45
CA TYR A 94 -3.29 12.81 -0.99
C TYR A 94 -4.80 12.99 -1.13
N SER A 95 -5.35 14.14 -0.72
CA SER A 95 -6.78 14.38 -0.83
C SER A 95 -7.24 14.46 -2.29
N ALA A 96 -6.38 14.99 -3.18
CA ALA A 96 -6.62 15.00 -4.62
C ALA A 96 -6.64 13.57 -5.20
N TRP A 97 -5.65 12.75 -4.84
CA TRP A 97 -5.58 11.35 -5.27
C TRP A 97 -6.74 10.50 -4.77
N LEU A 98 -7.11 10.66 -3.50
CA LEU A 98 -8.25 9.97 -2.90
C LEU A 98 -9.56 10.29 -3.65
N ARG A 99 -9.77 11.56 -4.04
CA ARG A 99 -10.93 11.98 -4.82
C ARG A 99 -10.91 11.50 -6.27
N ALA A 100 -9.71 11.32 -6.84
CA ALA A 100 -9.55 10.81 -8.21
C ALA A 100 -9.71 9.28 -8.28
N LEU A 101 -9.73 8.55 -7.15
CA LEU A 101 -9.83 7.09 -7.16
C LEU A 101 -10.98 6.52 -7.99
N PRO A 102 -12.22 7.06 -7.97
CA PRO A 102 -13.30 6.55 -8.79
C PRO A 102 -13.03 6.62 -10.30
N ASP A 103 -12.21 7.58 -10.75
CA ASP A 103 -11.83 7.73 -12.15
C ASP A 103 -10.60 6.88 -12.50
N LEU A 104 -9.71 6.67 -11.51
CA LEU A 104 -8.51 5.84 -11.66
C LEU A 104 -8.78 4.35 -11.56
N LEU A 105 -9.91 3.97 -10.97
CA LEU A 105 -10.32 2.60 -10.72
C LEU A 105 -11.61 2.33 -11.45
N ASP A 106 -11.63 1.29 -12.26
CA ASP A 106 -12.89 0.78 -12.80
C ASP A 106 -13.82 0.34 -11.65
N ARG A 107 -15.13 0.38 -11.90
CA ARG A 107 -16.13 -0.12 -10.94
C ARG A 107 -15.77 -1.55 -10.54
N GLU A 108 -15.64 -1.79 -9.24
CA GLU A 108 -15.53 -3.16 -8.74
C GLU A 108 -16.87 -3.86 -8.93
N ASP A 109 -16.82 -5.01 -9.58
CA ASP A 109 -17.83 -6.04 -9.35
C ASP A 109 -17.54 -6.75 -8.02
N ALA A 110 -18.55 -7.41 -7.46
CA ALA A 110 -18.43 -8.15 -6.22
C ALA A 110 -17.20 -9.10 -6.24
N PRO A 111 -16.48 -9.27 -5.11
CA PRO A 111 -15.26 -10.07 -5.06
C PRO A 111 -15.50 -11.48 -5.59
N GLN A 112 -14.71 -11.89 -6.57
CA GLN A 112 -14.82 -13.24 -7.13
C GLN A 112 -13.65 -14.08 -6.62
N ASP A 113 -13.94 -15.18 -5.94
CA ASP A 113 -12.93 -16.05 -5.33
C ASP A 113 -11.88 -16.54 -6.32
N HIS A 114 -12.28 -16.83 -7.56
CA HIS A 114 -11.36 -17.25 -8.62
C HIS A 114 -10.34 -16.17 -8.98
N LEU A 115 -10.75 -14.90 -9.05
CA LEU A 115 -9.88 -13.78 -9.39
C LEU A 115 -8.86 -13.51 -8.27
N LEU A 116 -9.25 -13.65 -7.01
CA LEU A 116 -8.33 -13.60 -5.87
C LEU A 116 -7.33 -14.76 -5.89
N ALA A 117 -7.74 -15.97 -6.30
CA ALA A 117 -6.83 -17.09 -6.46
C ALA A 117 -5.78 -16.84 -7.57
N LEU A 118 -6.17 -16.20 -8.68
CA LEU A 118 -5.23 -15.79 -9.73
C LEU A 118 -4.20 -14.77 -9.22
N ALA A 119 -4.62 -13.81 -8.38
CA ALA A 119 -3.70 -12.86 -7.77
C ALA A 119 -2.75 -13.53 -6.75
N SER A 120 -3.25 -14.46 -5.94
CA SER A 120 -2.39 -15.23 -5.03
C SER A 120 -1.30 -15.99 -5.79
N ARG A 121 -1.64 -16.56 -6.95
CA ARG A 121 -0.66 -17.22 -7.83
C ARG A 121 0.33 -16.21 -8.43
N ALA A 122 -0.13 -15.05 -8.87
CA ALA A 122 0.76 -13.99 -9.37
C ALA A 122 1.77 -13.54 -8.30
N CYS A 123 1.32 -13.36 -7.06
CA CYS A 123 2.19 -13.05 -5.91
C CYS A 123 3.16 -14.19 -5.62
N ALA A 124 2.70 -15.43 -5.65
CA ALA A 124 3.56 -16.61 -5.47
C ALA A 124 4.66 -16.70 -6.53
N ASP A 125 4.31 -16.46 -7.80
CA ASP A 125 5.26 -16.51 -8.91
C ASP A 125 6.25 -15.33 -8.85
N HIS A 126 5.80 -14.14 -8.45
CA HIS A 126 6.63 -12.92 -8.44
C HIS A 126 7.55 -12.84 -7.20
N TRP A 127 7.06 -13.26 -6.03
CA TRP A 127 7.77 -13.18 -4.75
C TRP A 127 8.26 -14.54 -4.25
N ALA A 128 8.39 -15.54 -5.13
CA ALA A 128 8.67 -16.94 -4.76
C ALA A 128 9.87 -17.13 -3.81
N ALA A 129 10.91 -16.32 -4.00
CA ALA A 129 12.16 -16.38 -3.23
C ALA A 129 12.17 -15.45 -1.99
N ASP A 130 11.14 -14.64 -1.79
CA ASP A 130 11.11 -13.62 -0.74
C ASP A 130 10.35 -14.13 0.51
N PRO A 131 11.05 -14.38 1.62
CA PRO A 131 10.46 -14.98 2.82
C PRO A 131 9.53 -14.02 3.59
N VAL A 132 9.50 -12.73 3.25
CA VAL A 132 8.67 -11.72 3.91
C VAL A 132 7.50 -11.32 3.01
N ARG A 133 7.78 -10.95 1.76
CA ARG A 133 6.77 -10.41 0.83
C ARG A 133 5.73 -11.46 0.45
N LEU A 134 6.15 -12.70 0.19
CA LEU A 134 5.22 -13.77 -0.17
C LEU A 134 4.18 -14.04 0.93
N PRO A 135 4.56 -14.41 2.17
CA PRO A 135 3.58 -14.68 3.22
C PRO A 135 2.72 -13.46 3.55
N ALA A 136 3.28 -12.24 3.50
CA ALA A 136 2.50 -11.02 3.70
C ALA A 136 1.43 -10.82 2.62
N CYS A 137 1.80 -10.98 1.34
CA CYS A 137 0.86 -10.86 0.23
C CYS A 137 -0.27 -11.91 0.33
N LEU A 138 0.07 -13.16 0.63
CA LEU A 138 -0.92 -14.22 0.79
C LEU A 138 -1.84 -13.99 1.98
N HIS A 139 -1.30 -13.52 3.10
CA HIS A 139 -2.09 -13.14 4.26
C HIS A 139 -3.09 -12.04 3.89
N ARG A 140 -2.63 -10.93 3.31
CA ARG A 140 -3.50 -9.81 2.92
C ARG A 140 -4.55 -10.21 1.89
N LEU A 141 -4.21 -11.01 0.88
CA LEU A 141 -5.20 -11.52 -0.08
C LEU A 141 -6.27 -12.39 0.61
N GLY A 142 -5.88 -13.19 1.62
CA GLY A 142 -6.83 -13.95 2.45
C GLY A 142 -7.78 -13.06 3.26
N GLU A 143 -7.26 -11.96 3.83
CA GLU A 143 -8.07 -10.95 4.51
C GLU A 143 -9.05 -10.25 3.58
N ARG A 144 -8.57 -9.85 2.39
CA ARG A 144 -9.43 -9.27 1.37
C ARG A 144 -10.52 -10.28 0.99
N ARG A 145 -10.20 -11.57 0.82
CA ARG A 145 -11.24 -12.59 0.55
C ARG A 145 -12.31 -12.68 1.64
N THR A 146 -11.90 -12.70 2.91
CA THR A 146 -12.80 -12.96 4.04
C THR A 146 -13.47 -11.71 4.60
N GLY A 147 -13.00 -10.51 4.24
CA GLY A 147 -13.43 -9.25 4.84
C GLY A 147 -12.97 -9.07 6.30
N ARG A 148 -12.12 -9.96 6.82
CA ARG A 148 -11.55 -9.86 8.16
C ARG A 148 -10.30 -9.01 8.08
N GLY A 149 -10.37 -7.77 8.56
CA GLY A 149 -9.24 -6.83 8.60
C GLY A 149 -8.33 -7.08 9.79
N ALA A 150 -7.75 -8.28 9.89
CA ALA A 150 -6.70 -8.50 10.88
C ALA A 150 -5.45 -7.68 10.49
N PRO A 151 -4.58 -7.37 11.45
CA PRO A 151 -3.26 -6.88 11.14
C PRO A 151 -2.37 -8.04 10.70
N LEU A 152 -1.35 -7.71 9.91
CA LEU A 152 -0.26 -8.64 9.63
C LEU A 152 0.36 -9.14 10.94
N PRO A 153 0.85 -10.40 10.99
CA PRO A 153 1.67 -10.88 12.09
C PRO A 153 2.82 -9.91 12.40
N GLU A 154 3.13 -9.72 13.68
CA GLU A 154 4.14 -8.76 14.14
C GLU A 154 5.50 -8.92 13.44
N PRO A 155 6.06 -10.14 13.25
CA PRO A 155 7.33 -10.29 12.54
C PRO A 155 7.29 -9.81 11.09
N LEU A 156 6.15 -9.98 10.41
CA LEU A 156 5.98 -9.49 9.04
C LEU A 156 5.78 -7.98 9.03
N THR A 157 5.04 -7.44 10.00
CA THR A 157 4.85 -5.99 10.16
C THR A 157 6.18 -5.28 10.34
N ASP A 158 7.06 -5.83 11.18
CA ASP A 158 8.38 -5.26 11.44
C ASP A 158 9.25 -5.29 10.19
N ALA A 159 9.41 -6.47 9.58
CA ALA A 159 10.21 -6.63 8.38
C ALA A 159 9.73 -5.75 7.21
N LEU A 160 8.41 -5.58 7.04
CA LEU A 160 7.85 -4.73 6.00
C LEU A 160 7.99 -3.23 6.30
N THR A 161 7.95 -2.83 7.56
CA THR A 161 8.16 -1.43 7.94
C THR A 161 9.62 -1.02 7.70
N ASP A 162 10.56 -1.93 7.99
CA ASP A 162 11.98 -1.73 7.70
C ASP A 162 12.20 -1.68 6.19
N ALA A 163 11.67 -2.64 5.44
CA ALA A 163 11.77 -2.67 3.98
C ALA A 163 11.11 -1.44 3.30
N LEU A 164 10.01 -0.92 3.86
CA LEU A 164 9.40 0.34 3.39
C LEU A 164 10.34 1.53 3.64
N THR A 165 10.97 1.57 4.81
CA THR A 165 11.91 2.64 5.16
C THR A 165 13.11 2.65 4.22
N ASP A 166 13.68 1.47 3.95
CA ASP A 166 14.78 1.30 3.01
C ASP A 166 14.36 1.75 1.60
N ALA A 167 13.22 1.27 1.10
CA ALA A 167 12.73 1.64 -0.23
C ALA A 167 12.51 3.16 -0.39
N LEU A 168 12.05 3.85 0.66
CA LEU A 168 11.86 5.29 0.63
C LEU A 168 13.20 6.06 0.69
N ASN A 169 14.18 5.53 1.41
CA ASN A 169 15.52 6.11 1.46
C ASN A 169 16.24 5.96 0.11
N ASP A 170 16.11 4.78 -0.52
CA ASP A 170 16.67 4.52 -1.85
C ASP A 170 16.04 5.44 -2.90
N ALA A 171 14.70 5.55 -2.92
CA ALA A 171 14.00 6.44 -3.84
C ALA A 171 14.41 7.92 -3.65
N LEU A 172 14.62 8.35 -2.40
CA LEU A 172 15.12 9.71 -2.13
C LEU A 172 16.54 9.90 -2.65
N ASN A 173 17.43 8.93 -2.42
CA ASN A 173 18.81 9.00 -2.87
C ASN A 173 18.92 9.03 -4.40
N ASP A 174 18.09 8.25 -5.10
CA ASP A 174 18.04 8.23 -6.56
C ASP A 174 17.54 9.57 -7.11
N ALA A 175 16.46 10.13 -6.56
CA ALA A 175 15.96 11.44 -6.96
C ALA A 175 16.99 12.57 -6.76
N LEU A 176 17.77 12.52 -5.67
CA LEU A 176 18.86 13.48 -5.42
C LEU A 176 19.99 13.33 -6.45
N ARG A 177 20.36 12.10 -6.83
CA ARG A 177 21.38 11.85 -7.85
C ARG A 177 20.95 12.39 -9.23
N GLU A 178 19.70 12.18 -9.60
CA GLU A 178 19.14 12.69 -10.86
C GLU A 178 19.08 14.22 -10.92
N THR A 179 19.03 14.90 -9.77
CA THR A 179 18.97 16.38 -9.71
C THR A 179 20.37 17.03 -9.78
N ILE A 180 21.43 16.27 -9.47
CA ILE A 180 22.82 16.76 -9.42
C ILE A 180 23.56 16.53 -10.75
N LEU A 181 23.03 15.67 -11.63
CA LEU A 181 23.56 15.38 -12.97
C LEU A 181 22.82 16.18 -14.05
#